data_AF-A0A354R9C7-F1
#
_entry.id   AF-A0A354R9C7-F1
#
_cell.length_a   1.000
_cell.length_b   1.000
_cell.length_c   1.000
_cell.angle_alpha   90.00
_cell.angle_beta   90.00
_cell.angle_gamma   90.00
#
_symmetry.space_group_name_H-M   'P 1'
#
loop_
_entity.id
_entity.type
_entity.pdbx_description
1 polymer ?
#
loop_
_entity_poly.entity_id
_entity_poly.type
_entity_poly.pdbx_seq_one_letter_code
_entity_poly.pdbx_strand_id
1 'polypeptide(L)'
;VRYVVEWYANEKDARAQAPLLGILATPVSPELLPPTAAGEIAQKTEDKVGPYELHDFYLYHFLRRGASKEKIRRLAYETFPDYARETLDKWLDVFFVRFRTQQFKRSCLPDGPKVGSVNLSPRGDWRMPSDLAVLI
;
A
#
# COMPACT_ATOMS: atom_id res chain seq x y z
N VAL A 1 0.34 -9.50 3.03
CA VAL A 1 -0.87 -10.24 3.48
C VAL A 1 -1.16 -11.45 2.59
N ARG A 2 -1.30 -11.28 1.26
CA ARG A 2 -1.56 -12.39 0.30
C ARG A 2 -0.68 -13.63 0.55
N TYR A 3 0.64 -13.43 0.69
CA TYR A 3 1.59 -14.50 1.01
C TYR A 3 1.23 -15.33 2.26
N VAL A 4 0.81 -14.68 3.35
CA VAL A 4 0.46 -15.38 4.61
C VAL A 4 -0.81 -16.21 4.44
N VAL A 5 -1.79 -15.66 3.69
CA VAL A 5 -3.04 -16.36 3.39
C VAL A 5 -2.78 -17.57 2.51
N GLU A 6 -1.96 -17.42 1.47
CA GLU A 6 -1.58 -18.51 0.57
C GLU A 6 -0.79 -19.61 1.30
N TRP A 7 0.20 -19.23 2.10
CA TRP A 7 0.96 -20.16 2.92
C TRP A 7 0.02 -20.94 3.86
N TYR A 8 -0.90 -20.27 4.54
CA TYR A 8 -1.85 -20.93 5.44
C TYR A 8 -2.78 -21.89 4.69
N ALA A 9 -3.28 -21.47 3.52
CA ALA A 9 -4.16 -22.27 2.67
C ALA A 9 -3.49 -23.59 2.24
N ASN A 10 -2.18 -23.57 2.00
CA ASN A 10 -1.44 -24.74 1.54
C ASN A 10 -0.88 -25.61 2.66
N GLU A 11 -0.52 -25.03 3.81
CA GLU A 11 0.30 -25.71 4.83
C GLU A 11 -0.48 -26.17 6.07
N LYS A 12 -1.71 -25.70 6.30
CA LYS A 12 -2.37 -25.85 7.61
C LYS A 12 -3.72 -26.54 7.60
N ASP A 13 -4.70 -26.09 6.81
CA ASP A 13 -6.04 -26.69 6.82
C ASP A 13 -6.56 -26.91 5.39
N ALA A 14 -6.64 -28.18 4.99
CA ALA A 14 -7.17 -28.58 3.69
C ALA A 14 -8.62 -28.12 3.45
N ARG A 15 -9.42 -27.95 4.51
CA ARG A 15 -10.80 -27.44 4.40
C ARG A 15 -10.83 -25.94 4.12
N ALA A 16 -9.81 -25.20 4.55
CA ALA A 16 -9.69 -23.77 4.30
C ALA A 16 -9.04 -23.46 2.94
N GLN A 17 -8.34 -24.42 2.33
CA GLN A 17 -7.59 -24.21 1.09
C GLN A 17 -8.46 -23.62 -0.03
N ALA A 18 -9.54 -24.31 -0.42
CA ALA A 18 -10.38 -23.88 -1.53
C ALA A 18 -11.03 -22.50 -1.30
N PRO A 19 -11.64 -22.20 -0.12
CA PRO A 19 -12.11 -20.85 0.18
C PRO A 19 -11.02 -19.77 0.12
N LEU A 20 -9.84 -20.01 0.70
CA LEU A 20 -8.78 -19.01 0.76
C LEU A 20 -8.14 -18.74 -0.61
N LEU A 21 -7.94 -19.78 -1.43
CA LEU A 21 -7.48 -19.62 -2.81
C LEU A 21 -8.53 -18.88 -3.66
N GLY A 22 -9.82 -19.16 -3.42
CA GLY A 22 -10.92 -18.39 -4.02
C GLY A 22 -10.84 -16.90 -3.67
N ILE A 23 -10.64 -16.57 -2.39
CA ILE A 23 -10.45 -15.17 -1.94
C ILE A 23 -9.23 -14.52 -2.61
N LEU A 24 -8.11 -15.23 -2.73
CA LEU A 24 -6.89 -14.71 -3.36
C LEU A 24 -7.06 -14.47 -4.87
N ALA A 25 -7.92 -15.25 -5.54
CA ALA A 25 -8.24 -15.10 -6.95
C ALA A 25 -9.22 -13.95 -7.22
N THR A 26 -10.02 -13.55 -6.24
CA THR A 26 -10.95 -12.42 -6.36
C THR A 26 -10.18 -11.09 -6.50
N PRO A 27 -10.41 -10.30 -7.57
CA PRO A 27 -9.79 -9.00 -7.73
C PRO A 27 -10.13 -8.04 -6.59
N VAL A 28 -9.15 -7.25 -6.15
CA VAL A 28 -9.37 -6.25 -5.09
C VAL A 28 -10.12 -5.04 -5.67
N SER A 29 -11.40 -4.93 -5.33
CA SER A 29 -12.29 -3.82 -5.70
C SER A 29 -12.64 -2.97 -4.48
N PRO A 30 -12.80 -1.64 -4.61
CA PRO A 30 -13.58 -0.88 -3.65
C PRO A 30 -15.06 -1.30 -3.78
N GLU A 31 -15.49 -2.25 -2.96
CA GLU A 31 -16.83 -2.87 -2.94
C GLU A 31 -18.02 -1.89 -2.78
N LEU A 32 -17.75 -0.60 -2.58
CA LEU A 32 -18.78 0.43 -2.39
C LEU A 32 -19.47 0.89 -3.68
N LEU A 33 -18.96 0.52 -4.86
CA LEU A 33 -19.60 0.85 -6.13
C LEU A 33 -20.32 -0.38 -6.69
N PRO A 34 -21.59 -0.23 -7.14
CA PRO A 34 -22.29 -1.32 -7.76
C PRO A 34 -21.48 -1.84 -8.96
N PRO A 35 -21.48 -3.17 -9.19
CA PRO A 35 -20.87 -3.72 -10.39
C PRO A 35 -21.50 -3.08 -11.64
N THR A 36 -20.76 -3.09 -12.74
CA THR A 36 -21.29 -2.63 -14.03
C THR A 36 -22.56 -3.42 -14.40
N ALA A 37 -23.34 -2.95 -15.37
CA ALA A 37 -24.54 -3.66 -15.83
C ALA A 37 -24.27 -5.10 -16.31
N ALA A 38 -23.00 -5.44 -16.59
CA ALA A 38 -22.52 -6.78 -16.95
C ALA A 38 -22.03 -7.62 -15.74
N GLY A 39 -22.14 -7.13 -14.51
CA GLY A 39 -21.66 -7.81 -13.30
C GLY A 39 -20.16 -7.67 -13.03
N GLU A 40 -19.42 -6.95 -13.88
CA GLU A 40 -17.98 -6.77 -13.73
C GLU A 40 -17.63 -5.66 -12.72
N ILE A 41 -16.54 -5.87 -11.99
CA ILE A 41 -15.96 -4.89 -11.06
C ILE A 41 -15.52 -3.64 -11.84
N ALA A 42 -16.12 -2.50 -11.51
CA ALA A 42 -15.94 -1.25 -12.26
C ALA A 42 -14.62 -0.50 -11.96
N GLN A 43 -13.93 -0.83 -10.85
CA GLN A 43 -12.76 -0.07 -10.41
C GLN A 43 -11.76 -0.93 -9.64
N LYS A 44 -10.47 -0.87 -10.01
CA LYS A 44 -9.38 -1.43 -9.19
C LYS A 44 -8.80 -0.33 -8.30
N THR A 45 -8.52 -0.64 -7.05
CA THR A 45 -7.98 0.35 -6.09
C THR A 45 -6.59 0.85 -6.52
N GLU A 46 -5.80 -0.02 -7.18
CA GLU A 46 -4.48 0.32 -7.72
C GLU A 46 -4.54 1.40 -8.79
N ASP A 47 -5.66 1.54 -9.52
CA ASP A 47 -5.81 2.60 -10.53
C ASP A 47 -5.79 4.00 -9.90
N LYS A 48 -6.21 4.10 -8.64
CA LYS A 48 -6.26 5.37 -7.88
C LYS A 48 -5.00 5.62 -7.05
N VAL A 49 -4.45 4.58 -6.45
CA VAL A 49 -3.33 4.72 -5.50
C VAL A 49 -2.00 4.47 -6.17
N GLY A 50 -1.93 3.56 -7.13
CA GLY A 50 -0.72 3.04 -7.76
C GLY A 50 -0.43 1.59 -7.35
N PRO A 51 0.54 0.94 -8.01
CA PRO A 51 0.95 -0.44 -7.70
C PRO A 51 1.44 -0.55 -6.25
N TYR A 52 0.96 -1.55 -5.51
CA TYR A 52 1.28 -1.69 -4.08
C TYR A 52 2.77 -1.91 -3.84
N GLU A 53 3.47 -2.62 -4.73
CA GLU A 53 4.90 -2.87 -4.62
C GLU A 53 5.73 -1.58 -4.66
N LEU A 54 5.30 -0.59 -5.44
CA LEU A 54 5.96 0.73 -5.47
C LEU A 54 5.72 1.48 -4.15
N HIS A 55 4.49 1.48 -3.65
CA HIS A 55 4.16 2.15 -2.38
C HIS A 55 4.85 1.50 -1.19
N ASP A 56 4.90 0.17 -1.14
CA ASP A 56 5.61 -0.57 -0.10
C ASP A 56 7.11 -0.28 -0.15
N PHE A 57 7.70 -0.21 -1.35
CA PHE A 57 9.09 0.19 -1.53
C PHE A 57 9.36 1.63 -1.04
N TYR A 58 8.52 2.59 -1.46
CA TYR A 58 8.65 3.99 -1.04
C TYR A 58 8.47 4.14 0.47
N LEU A 59 7.47 3.49 1.05
CA LEU A 59 7.20 3.49 2.48
C LEU A 59 8.37 2.96 3.28
N TYR A 60 8.94 1.82 2.86
CA TYR A 60 10.09 1.22 3.51
C TYR A 60 11.29 2.17 3.49
N HIS A 61 11.66 2.70 2.32
CA HIS A 61 12.83 3.57 2.23
C HIS A 61 12.62 4.92 2.92
N PHE A 62 11.41 5.45 2.92
CA PHE A 62 11.08 6.66 3.64
C PHE A 62 11.15 6.47 5.16
N LEU A 63 10.37 5.51 5.71
CA LEU A 63 10.24 5.36 7.16
C LEU A 63 11.38 4.57 7.80
N ARG A 64 11.77 3.43 7.21
CA ARG A 64 12.79 2.57 7.81
C ARG A 64 14.19 3.13 7.60
N ARG A 65 14.43 3.77 6.44
CA ARG A 65 15.78 4.20 6.04
C ARG A 65 15.99 5.72 6.09
N GLY A 66 14.94 6.51 6.33
CA GLY A 66 15.04 7.98 6.35
C GLY A 66 15.53 8.55 5.02
N ALA A 67 15.29 7.86 3.90
CA ALA A 67 15.79 8.28 2.60
C ALA A 67 15.02 9.52 2.09
N SER A 68 15.73 10.46 1.48
CA SER A 68 15.10 11.57 0.78
C SER A 68 14.34 11.09 -0.45
N LYS A 69 13.39 11.90 -0.93
CA LYS A 69 12.62 11.62 -2.14
C LYS A 69 13.52 11.37 -3.35
N GLU A 70 14.58 12.15 -3.51
CA GLU A 70 15.54 12.03 -4.62
C GLU A 70 16.28 10.70 -4.56
N LYS A 71 16.68 10.28 -3.36
CA LYS A 71 17.34 8.98 -3.16
C LYS A 71 16.38 7.83 -3.45
N ILE A 72 15.13 7.91 -2.97
CA ILE A 72 14.10 6.89 -3.22
C ILE A 72 13.86 6.75 -4.73
N ARG A 73 13.71 7.87 -5.44
CA ARG A 73 13.57 7.89 -6.90
C ARG A 73 14.71 7.18 -7.61
N ARG A 74 15.96 7.49 -7.25
CA ARG A 74 17.13 6.85 -7.85
C ARG A 74 17.13 5.34 -7.62
N LEU A 75 16.82 4.91 -6.39
CA LEU A 75 16.74 3.49 -6.05
C LEU A 75 15.60 2.80 -6.81
N ALA A 76 14.47 3.47 -7.02
CA ALA A 76 13.34 2.94 -7.77
C ALA A 76 13.70 2.68 -9.24
N TYR A 77 14.44 3.59 -9.89
CA TYR A 77 14.91 3.40 -11.27
C TYR A 77 15.82 2.18 -11.42
N GLU A 78 16.63 1.88 -10.41
CA GLU A 78 17.53 0.71 -10.41
C GLU A 78 16.78 -0.59 -10.06
N THR A 79 15.75 -0.52 -9.23
CA THR A 79 15.02 -1.69 -8.71
C THR A 79 13.89 -2.14 -9.64
N PHE A 80 13.26 -1.20 -10.34
CA PHE A 80 12.08 -1.44 -11.18
C PHE A 80 12.35 -1.03 -12.64
N PRO A 81 13.29 -1.69 -13.35
CA PRO A 81 13.69 -1.31 -14.70
C PRO A 81 12.55 -1.46 -15.73
N ASP A 82 11.57 -2.32 -15.44
CA ASP A 82 10.41 -2.56 -16.32
C ASP A 82 9.36 -1.44 -16.26
N TYR A 83 9.44 -0.56 -15.25
CA TYR A 83 8.57 0.59 -15.14
C TYR A 83 9.18 1.80 -15.86
N ALA A 84 8.35 2.51 -16.64
CA ALA A 84 8.74 3.80 -17.19
C ALA A 84 9.09 4.79 -16.07
N ARG A 85 10.15 5.59 -16.25
CA ARG A 85 10.64 6.51 -15.20
C ARG A 85 9.58 7.53 -14.80
N GLU A 86 8.79 7.98 -15.76
CA GLU A 86 7.67 8.89 -15.57
C GLU A 86 6.58 8.27 -14.69
N THR A 87 6.38 6.95 -14.79
CA THR A 87 5.43 6.22 -13.93
C THR A 87 5.94 6.10 -12.50
N LEU A 88 7.24 5.80 -12.34
CA LEU A 88 7.87 5.76 -11.02
C LEU A 88 7.80 7.12 -10.32
N ASP A 89 8.13 8.20 -11.03
CA ASP A 89 8.07 9.56 -10.53
C ASP A 89 6.65 9.98 -10.15
N LYS A 90 5.68 9.73 -11.03
CA LYS A 90 4.25 9.99 -10.76
C LYS A 90 3.81 9.33 -9.46
N TRP A 91 4.10 8.04 -9.28
CA TRP A 91 3.63 7.32 -8.09
C TRP A 91 4.41 7.69 -6.83
N LEU A 92 5.68 8.08 -6.94
CA LEU A 92 6.45 8.62 -5.83
C LEU A 92 5.87 9.97 -5.36
N ASP A 93 5.47 10.83 -6.28
CA ASP A 93 4.80 12.09 -5.98
C ASP A 93 3.46 11.85 -5.30
N VAL A 94 2.63 10.97 -5.87
CA VAL A 94 1.36 10.55 -5.28
C VAL A 94 1.56 9.97 -3.87
N PHE A 95 2.60 9.14 -3.67
CA PHE A 95 2.95 8.60 -2.36
C PHE A 95 3.19 9.73 -1.36
N PHE A 96 4.08 10.69 -1.63
CA PHE A 96 4.39 11.75 -0.66
C PHE A 96 3.23 12.72 -0.42
N VAL A 97 2.43 13.03 -1.44
CA VAL A 97 1.24 13.87 -1.28
C VAL A 97 0.19 13.17 -0.42
N ARG A 98 -0.15 11.91 -0.73
CA ARG A 98 -1.13 11.15 0.04
C ARG A 98 -0.62 10.83 1.44
N PHE A 99 0.65 10.46 1.56
CA PHE A 99 1.23 10.13 2.84
C PHE A 99 1.10 11.27 3.83
N ARG A 100 1.28 12.52 3.38
CA ARG A 100 1.12 13.71 4.23
C ARG A 100 -0.35 14.08 4.44
N THR A 101 -1.12 14.25 3.36
CA THR A 101 -2.52 14.71 3.44
C THR A 101 -3.45 13.75 4.17
N GLN A 102 -3.11 12.45 4.25
CA GLN A 102 -3.90 11.45 4.95
C GLN A 102 -3.40 11.20 6.39
N GLN A 103 -2.47 12.01 6.91
CA GLN A 103 -1.94 11.85 8.27
C GLN A 103 -3.03 11.92 9.35
N PHE A 104 -4.05 12.76 9.19
CA PHE A 104 -5.17 12.86 10.13
C PHE A 104 -5.88 11.52 10.36
N LYS A 105 -5.95 10.65 9.34
CA LYS A 105 -6.54 9.31 9.46
C LYS A 105 -5.72 8.40 10.35
N ARG A 106 -4.40 8.63 10.43
CA ARG A 106 -3.49 7.84 11.25
C ARG A 106 -3.54 8.22 12.73
N SER A 107 -3.81 9.49 13.01
CA SER A 107 -3.89 10.02 14.38
C SER A 107 -4.97 9.33 15.22
N CYS A 108 -6.02 8.79 14.59
CA CYS A 108 -7.15 8.12 15.26
C CYS A 108 -7.24 6.61 14.94
N LEU A 109 -6.12 5.94 14.62
CA LEU A 109 -6.14 4.50 14.32
C LEU A 109 -6.56 3.67 15.55
N PRO A 110 -7.35 2.58 15.37
CA PRO A 110 -7.59 1.63 16.44
C PRO A 110 -6.29 0.93 16.88
N ASP A 111 -6.32 0.28 18.04
CA ASP A 111 -5.19 -0.52 18.51
C ASP A 111 -4.93 -1.72 17.59
N GLY A 112 -3.67 -2.04 17.38
CA GLY A 112 -3.25 -3.18 16.57
C GLY A 112 -1.78 -3.51 16.82
N PRO A 113 -1.39 -4.79 16.75
CA PRO A 113 -0.01 -5.19 16.98
C PRO A 113 0.88 -4.69 15.83
N LYS A 114 2.08 -4.24 16.17
CA LYS A 114 3.12 -3.97 15.18
C LYS A 114 3.55 -5.29 14.54
N VAL A 115 3.55 -5.33 13.21
CA VAL A 115 4.04 -6.47 12.42
C VAL A 115 5.18 -5.98 11.52
N GLY A 116 6.33 -6.65 11.58
CA GLY A 116 7.51 -6.30 10.78
C GLY A 116 8.29 -5.09 11.34
N SER A 117 9.00 -4.39 10.45
CA SER A 117 9.97 -3.35 10.82
C SER A 117 9.45 -1.91 10.72
N VAL A 118 8.28 -1.70 10.10
CA VAL A 118 7.67 -0.39 9.86
C VAL A 118 6.26 -0.38 10.43
N ASN A 119 5.88 0.71 11.12
CA ASN A 119 4.53 0.90 11.65
C ASN A 119 4.13 2.39 11.55
N LEU A 120 2.82 2.64 11.46
CA LEU A 120 2.23 3.96 11.20
C LEU A 120 1.40 4.51 12.38
N SER A 121 1.42 3.83 13.51
CA SER A 121 0.73 4.22 14.73
C SER A 121 1.33 5.52 15.28
N PRO A 122 0.49 6.52 15.60
CA PRO A 122 0.90 7.76 16.27
C PRO A 122 1.45 7.50 17.68
N ARG A 123 1.10 6.35 18.26
CA ARG A 123 1.55 5.87 19.58
C ARG A 123 2.91 5.16 19.50
N GLY A 124 3.42 4.86 18.30
CA GLY A 124 4.60 4.04 18.08
C GLY A 124 5.66 4.73 17.22
N ASP A 125 5.86 4.20 16.01
CA ASP A 125 7.00 4.53 15.15
C ASP A 125 6.83 5.84 14.37
N TRP A 126 5.60 6.34 14.18
CA TRP A 126 5.35 7.49 13.31
C TRP A 126 4.60 8.62 14.01
N ARG A 127 5.26 9.75 14.24
CA ARG A 127 4.66 10.97 14.80
C ARG A 127 4.80 12.12 13.80
N MET A 128 3.67 12.59 13.30
CA MET A 128 3.61 13.71 12.36
C MET A 128 2.33 14.52 12.62
N PRO A 129 2.40 15.86 12.59
CA PRO A 129 1.21 16.72 12.70
C PRO A 129 0.22 16.46 11.56
N SER A 130 -1.07 16.41 11.89
CA SER A 130 -2.16 16.11 10.93
C SER A 130 -2.44 17.28 9.96
N ASP A 131 -2.03 18.48 10.35
CA ASP A 131 -2.31 19.78 9.75
C ASP A 131 -1.08 20.38 9.03
N LEU A 132 -0.04 19.56 8.79
CA LEU A 132 1.13 20.01 8.04
C LEU A 132 0.70 20.57 6.67
N ALA A 133 0.92 21.87 6.47
CA ALA A 133 0.54 22.55 5.23
C ALA A 133 1.17 21.87 4.01
N VAL A 134 0.40 21.75 2.94
CA VAL A 134 0.92 21.31 1.65
C VAL A 134 1.76 22.45 1.11
N LEU A 135 3.08 22.42 1.35
CA LEU A 135 4.00 23.20 0.54
C LEU A 135 3.97 22.57 -0.86
N ILE A 136 3.29 23.27 -1.77
CA ILE A 136 3.23 23.01 -3.21
C ILE A 136 4.61 23.24 -3.80
#